data_AF-A0A7C7PYH9-F1
#
_entry.id   AF-A0A7C7PYH9-F1
#
_cell.length_a   1.000
_cell.length_b   1.000
_cell.length_c   1.000
_cell.angle_alpha   90.00
_cell.angle_beta   90.00
_cell.angle_gamma   90.00
#
_symmetry.space_group_name_H-M   'P 1'
#
loop_
_entity.id
_entity.type
_entity.pdbx_description
1 polymer ?
#
loop_
_entity_poly.entity_id
_entity_poly.type
_entity_poly.pdbx_seq_one_letter_code
_entity_poly.pdbx_strand_id
1 'polypeptide(L)'
;ETRWAAPDACIIASGGIRSGLDVAKAIALGADVAGLALPVINAYVQGGEHAILNLFKRMITELRIAMFLTGSKNLAELRSTNIILGRRLLGLMEARGISAELYLNGPRLLFKPGSGCSPTP
;
A
#
# COMPACT_ATOMS: atom_id res chain seq x y z
N GLU A 1 1.94 -11.70 3.49
CA GLU A 1 3.03 -12.69 3.70
C GLU A 1 4.37 -12.03 3.97
N THR A 2 4.91 -11.21 3.07
CA THR A 2 6.22 -10.55 3.30
C THR A 2 6.28 -9.80 4.62
N ARG A 3 5.26 -9.00 4.96
CA ARG A 3 5.17 -8.30 6.27
C ARG A 3 5.06 -9.26 7.46
N TRP A 4 4.45 -10.43 7.27
CA TRP A 4 4.35 -11.44 8.32
C TRP A 4 5.71 -12.10 8.58
N ALA A 5 6.44 -12.46 7.52
CA ALA A 5 7.75 -13.09 7.63
C ALA A 5 8.87 -12.13 8.05
N ALA A 6 8.79 -10.87 7.63
CA ALA A 6 9.77 -9.84 7.94
C ALA A 6 9.07 -8.55 8.42
N PRO A 7 8.69 -8.46 9.71
CA PRO A 7 7.93 -7.34 10.25
C PRO A 7 8.65 -5.99 10.14
N ASP A 8 9.98 -5.98 10.27
CA ASP A 8 10.80 -4.76 10.29
C ASP A 8 11.37 -4.36 8.91
N ALA A 9 11.18 -5.18 7.86
CA ALA A 9 11.72 -4.89 6.54
C ALA A 9 10.96 -3.76 5.84
N CYS A 10 11.64 -3.00 4.97
CA CYS A 10 10.94 -2.07 4.09
C CYS A 10 10.29 -2.81 2.92
N ILE A 11 8.97 -2.69 2.79
CA ILE A 11 8.16 -3.43 1.81
C ILE A 11 7.59 -2.47 0.78
N ILE A 12 7.98 -2.71 -0.48
CA ILE A 12 7.45 -1.99 -1.63
C ILE A 12 6.39 -2.88 -2.28
N ALA A 13 5.14 -2.42 -2.27
CA ALA A 13 4.08 -3.05 -3.04
C ALA A 13 4.21 -2.62 -4.51
N SER A 14 4.73 -3.53 -5.33
CA SER A 14 4.82 -3.36 -6.78
C SER A 14 3.98 -4.43 -7.47
N GLY A 15 3.34 -4.04 -8.58
CA GLY A 15 2.46 -4.92 -9.36
C GLY A 15 0.97 -4.61 -9.16
N GLY A 16 0.29 -4.31 -10.26
CA GLY A 16 -1.17 -4.13 -10.25
C GLY A 16 -1.70 -2.78 -9.72
N ILE A 17 -0.86 -1.87 -9.22
CA ILE A 17 -1.29 -0.51 -8.82
C ILE A 17 -1.77 0.26 -10.05
N ARG A 18 -3.03 0.71 -10.05
CA ARG A 18 -3.64 1.49 -11.15
C ARG A 18 -4.28 2.80 -10.70
N SER A 19 -4.56 2.93 -9.40
CA SER A 19 -5.21 4.07 -8.78
C SER A 19 -4.59 4.43 -7.43
N GLY A 20 -4.86 5.63 -6.92
CA GLY A 20 -4.53 6.02 -5.55
C GLY A 20 -5.25 5.20 -4.50
N LEU A 21 -6.42 4.64 -4.83
CA LEU A 21 -7.11 3.68 -3.96
C LEU A 21 -6.33 2.36 -3.82
N ASP A 22 -5.69 1.89 -4.89
CA ASP A 22 -4.83 0.69 -4.82
C ASP A 22 -3.61 0.95 -3.94
N VAL A 23 -3.04 2.16 -4.03
CA VAL A 23 -1.97 2.61 -3.12
C VAL A 23 -2.46 2.59 -1.68
N ALA A 24 -3.64 3.14 -1.40
CA ALA A 24 -4.22 3.15 -0.07
C ALA A 24 -4.41 1.73 0.49
N LYS A 25 -4.95 0.80 -0.33
CA LYS A 25 -5.10 -0.61 0.05
C LYS A 25 -3.76 -1.29 0.30
N ALA A 26 -2.75 -1.04 -0.52
CA ALA A 26 -1.43 -1.61 -0.34
C ALA A 26 -0.78 -1.15 0.97
N ILE A 27 -0.84 0.14 1.26
CA ILE A 27 -0.34 0.72 2.52
C ILE A 27 -1.13 0.18 3.70
N ALA A 28 -2.46 0.15 3.60
CA ALA A 28 -3.31 -0.42 4.62
C ALA A 28 -2.95 -1.89 4.88
N LEU A 29 -2.70 -2.70 3.86
CA LEU A 29 -2.28 -4.11 4.03
C LEU A 29 -0.88 -4.29 4.64
N GLY A 30 -0.09 -3.23 4.79
CA GLY A 30 1.22 -3.26 5.46
C GLY A 30 2.42 -2.94 4.57
N ALA A 31 2.22 -2.41 3.36
CA ALA A 31 3.33 -1.88 2.55
C ALA A 31 3.81 -0.51 3.03
N ASP A 32 5.09 -0.21 2.87
CA ASP A 32 5.70 1.10 3.16
C ASP A 32 5.59 2.04 1.97
N VAL A 33 5.75 1.52 0.76
CA VAL A 33 5.70 2.29 -0.49
C VAL A 33 4.91 1.51 -1.53
N ALA A 34 4.22 2.20 -2.43
CA ALA A 34 3.61 1.60 -3.61
C ALA A 34 4.34 2.04 -4.88
N GLY A 35 4.71 1.07 -5.72
CA GLY A 35 5.41 1.29 -6.98
C GLY A 35 4.50 1.09 -8.20
N LEU A 36 4.66 1.95 -9.21
CA LEU A 36 3.95 1.88 -10.48
C LEU A 36 4.92 2.07 -11.66
N ALA A 37 4.82 1.22 -12.67
CA ALA A 37 5.64 1.29 -13.88
C ALA A 37 4.76 1.43 -15.14
N LEU A 38 3.95 0.41 -15.44
CA LEU A 38 3.11 0.39 -16.65
C LEU A 38 2.18 1.61 -16.80
N PRO A 39 1.47 2.09 -15.75
CA PRO A 39 0.64 3.29 -15.87
C PRO A 39 1.44 4.54 -16.25
N VAL A 40 2.67 4.67 -15.76
CA VAL A 40 3.57 5.81 -16.04
C VAL A 40 4.02 5.76 -17.50
N ILE A 41 4.44 4.59 -17.98
CA ILE A 41 4.85 4.39 -19.38
C ILE A 41 3.69 4.71 -20.32
N ASN A 42 2.49 4.20 -20.04
CA ASN A 42 1.32 4.46 -20.86
C ASN A 42 0.94 5.95 -20.88
N ALA A 43 1.00 6.63 -19.74
CA ALA A 43 0.76 8.07 -19.69
C ALA A 43 1.77 8.84 -20.54
N TYR A 44 3.06 8.49 -20.45
CA TYR A 44 4.10 9.10 -21.27
C TYR A 44 3.86 8.92 -22.77
N VAL A 45 3.51 7.71 -23.21
CA VAL A 45 3.24 7.42 -24.62
C VAL A 45 2.03 8.21 -25.14
N GLN A 46 1.02 8.46 -24.29
CA GLN A 46 -0.22 9.15 -24.70
C GLN A 46 -0.11 10.67 -24.71
N GLY A 47 0.70 11.27 -23.85
CA GLY A 47 0.73 12.72 -23.70
C GLY A 47 1.99 13.28 -23.03
N GLY A 48 3.09 12.54 -23.11
CA GLY A 48 4.40 12.94 -22.61
C GLY A 48 4.39 13.22 -21.10
N GLU A 49 5.25 14.16 -20.70
CA GLU A 49 5.44 14.54 -19.30
C GLU A 49 4.16 15.10 -18.64
N HIS A 50 3.36 15.89 -19.38
CA HIS A 50 2.12 16.45 -18.85
C HIS A 50 1.11 15.37 -18.43
N ALA A 51 1.00 14.29 -19.20
CA ALA A 51 0.14 13.17 -18.86
C ALA A 51 0.62 12.42 -17.61
N ILE A 52 1.94 12.29 -17.41
CA ILE A 52 2.53 11.73 -16.19
C ILE A 52 2.16 12.60 -14.97
N LEU A 53 2.34 13.92 -15.07
CA LEU A 53 2.00 14.84 -13.98
C LEU A 53 0.51 14.76 -13.62
N ASN A 54 -0.37 14.69 -14.62
CA ASN A 54 -1.81 14.53 -14.41
C ASN A 54 -2.16 13.18 -13.77
N LEU A 55 -1.49 12.10 -14.16
CA LEU A 55 -1.63 10.78 -13.53
C LEU A 55 -1.30 10.85 -12.04
N PHE A 56 -0.13 11.40 -11.68
CA PHE A 56 0.28 11.50 -10.27
C PHE A 56 -0.64 12.42 -9.46
N LYS A 57 -1.06 13.58 -9.99
CA LYS A 57 -2.04 14.46 -9.34
C LYS A 57 -3.35 13.73 -9.04
N ARG A 58 -3.85 12.95 -10.00
CA ARG A 58 -5.06 12.14 -9.83
C ARG A 58 -4.87 11.09 -8.73
N MET A 59 -3.80 10.31 -8.80
CA MET A 59 -3.53 9.25 -7.82
C MET A 59 -3.34 9.81 -6.39
N ILE A 60 -2.64 10.94 -6.24
CA ILE A 60 -2.49 11.60 -4.94
C ILE A 60 -3.85 12.05 -4.42
N THR A 61 -4.70 12.61 -5.27
CA THR A 61 -6.06 13.02 -4.91
C THR A 61 -6.90 11.82 -4.45
N GLU A 62 -6.90 10.74 -5.21
CA GLU A 62 -7.60 9.50 -4.87
C GLU A 62 -7.13 8.90 -3.53
N LEU A 63 -5.81 8.90 -3.28
CA LEU A 63 -5.24 8.47 -2.01
C LEU A 63 -5.73 9.35 -0.85
N ARG A 64 -5.71 10.68 -1.03
CA ARG A 64 -6.18 11.63 -0.01
C ARG A 64 -7.68 11.45 0.27
N ILE A 65 -8.49 11.18 -0.75
CA ILE A 65 -9.91 10.87 -0.59
C ILE A 65 -10.07 9.58 0.23
N ALA A 66 -9.34 8.51 -0.10
CA ALA A 66 -9.39 7.27 0.67
C ALA A 66 -8.98 7.47 2.13
N MET A 67 -7.92 8.25 2.39
CA MET A 67 -7.49 8.63 3.73
C MET A 67 -8.57 9.42 4.49
N PHE A 68 -9.21 10.39 3.81
CA PHE A 68 -10.30 11.17 4.40
C PHE A 68 -11.49 10.28 4.79
N LEU A 69 -11.92 9.39 3.91
CA LEU A 69 -13.04 8.48 4.15
C LEU A 69 -12.76 7.43 5.23
N THR A 70 -11.49 7.12 5.48
CA THR A 70 -11.05 6.19 6.52
C THR A 70 -10.63 6.90 7.82
N GLY A 71 -10.79 8.23 7.89
CA GLY A 71 -10.43 9.02 9.07
C GLY A 71 -8.93 9.08 9.35
N SER A 72 -8.08 8.82 8.35
CA SER A 72 -6.62 8.75 8.50
C SER A 72 -5.96 10.08 8.14
N LYS A 73 -5.27 10.71 9.08
CA LYS A 73 -4.58 12.00 8.86
C LYS A 73 -3.24 11.86 8.15
N ASN A 74 -2.62 10.68 8.26
CA ASN A 74 -1.31 10.37 7.69
C ASN A 74 -1.24 8.89 7.27
N LEU A 75 -0.16 8.50 6.60
CA LEU A 75 0.01 7.12 6.10
C LEU A 75 0.19 6.09 7.23
N ALA A 76 0.69 6.50 8.39
CA ALA A 76 0.82 5.60 9.55
C ALA A 76 -0.58 5.25 10.10
N GLU A 77 -1.45 6.24 10.25
CA GLU A 77 -2.85 6.03 10.62
C GLU A 77 -3.59 5.19 9.58
N LEU A 78 -3.35 5.45 8.28
CA LEU A 78 -3.93 4.65 7.19
C LEU A 78 -3.54 3.18 7.31
N ARG A 79 -2.29 2.90 7.70
CA ARG A 79 -1.82 1.54 7.94
C ARG A 79 -2.54 0.87 9.11
N SER A 80 -2.92 1.60 10.15
CA SER A 80 -3.63 1.04 11.31
C SER A 80 -5.16 1.00 11.17
N THR A 81 -5.71 1.39 10.01
CA THR A 81 -7.16 1.38 9.79
C THR A 81 -7.77 -0.03 9.87
N ASN A 82 -9.04 -0.09 10.25
CA ASN A 82 -9.80 -1.34 10.16
C ASN A 82 -10.02 -1.68 8.67
N ILE A 83 -9.59 -2.88 8.27
CA ILE A 83 -9.79 -3.40 6.91
C ILE A 83 -10.51 -4.74 6.97
N ILE A 84 -11.27 -5.03 5.92
CA ILE A 84 -11.95 -6.31 5.73
C ILE A 84 -11.22 -7.05 4.61
N LEU A 85 -10.86 -8.31 4.86
CA LEU A 85 -10.18 -9.16 3.90
C LEU A 85 -11.21 -9.98 3.11
N GLY A 86 -11.09 -9.99 1.78
CA GLY A 86 -11.96 -10.77 0.92
C GLY A 86 -11.67 -12.28 1.00
N ARG A 87 -12.68 -13.11 0.67
CA ARG A 87 -12.62 -14.58 0.75
C ARG A 87 -11.40 -15.19 0.06
N ARG A 88 -11.06 -14.71 -1.15
CA ARG A 88 -9.90 -15.20 -1.91
C ARG A 88 -8.59 -14.97 -1.16
N LEU A 89 -8.42 -13.80 -0.54
CA LEU A 89 -7.20 -13.47 0.18
C LEU A 89 -7.11 -14.29 1.48
N LEU A 90 -8.22 -14.45 2.19
CA LEU A 90 -8.28 -15.30 3.39
C LEU A 90 -7.87 -16.74 3.09
N GLY A 91 -8.42 -17.36 2.05
CA GLY A 91 -8.03 -18.73 1.66
C GLY A 91 -6.54 -18.86 1.30
N LEU A 92 -5.94 -17.83 0.70
CA LEU A 92 -4.50 -17.81 0.44
C LEU A 92 -3.67 -17.66 1.73
N MET A 93 -4.17 -16.90 2.71
CA MET A 93 -3.50 -16.75 4.01
C MET A 93 -3.55 -18.06 4.80
N GLU A 94 -4.71 -18.71 4.86
CA GLU A 94 -4.90 -20.00 5.52
C GLU A 94 -4.01 -21.08 4.93
N ALA A 95 -3.97 -21.19 3.59
CA ALA A 95 -3.11 -22.16 2.89
C ALA A 95 -1.61 -21.94 3.16
N ARG A 96 -1.21 -20.74 3.60
CA ARG A 96 0.17 -20.38 3.95
C ARG A 96 0.43 -20.37 5.47
N GLY A 97 -0.54 -20.81 6.28
CA GLY A 97 -0.44 -20.81 7.74
C GLY A 97 -0.42 -19.42 8.37
N ILE A 98 -0.95 -18.41 7.68
CA ILE A 98 -1.02 -17.03 8.18
C ILE A 98 -2.42 -16.80 8.77
N SER A 99 -2.52 -16.71 10.10
CA SER A 99 -3.77 -16.35 10.76
C SER A 99 -4.14 -14.88 10.45
N ALA A 100 -5.33 -14.67 9.90
CA ALA A 100 -5.83 -13.34 9.57
C ALA A 100 -5.99 -12.45 10.80
N GLU A 101 -6.49 -13.00 11.90
CA GLU A 101 -6.68 -12.27 13.15
C GLU A 101 -5.34 -11.80 13.74
N LEU A 102 -4.35 -12.70 13.80
CA LEU A 102 -3.00 -12.34 14.25
C LEU A 102 -2.34 -11.32 13.31
N TYR A 103 -2.57 -11.43 12.01
CA TYR A 103 -2.03 -10.48 11.04
C TYR A 103 -2.60 -9.07 11.22
N LEU A 104 -3.92 -8.96 11.40
CA LEU A 104 -4.62 -7.68 11.55
C LEU A 104 -4.26 -6.97 12.85
N ASN A 105 -4.02 -7.73 13.93
CA ASN A 105 -3.73 -7.19 15.26
C ASN A 105 -2.22 -7.10 15.59
N GLY A 106 -1.33 -7.56 14.71
CA GLY A 106 0.10 -7.69 15.01
C GLY A 106 1.02 -7.11 13.93
N PRO A 107 1.64 -7.93 13.06
CA PRO A 107 2.80 -7.52 12.25
C PRO A 107 2.57 -6.32 11.33
N ARG A 108 1.34 -6.09 10.91
CA ARG A 108 0.93 -4.92 10.13
C ARG A 108 1.11 -3.60 10.91
N LEU A 109 0.94 -3.63 12.23
CA LEU A 109 0.96 -2.45 13.10
C LEU A 109 2.35 -2.12 13.63
N LEU A 110 3.35 -2.99 13.42
CA LEU A 110 4.74 -2.81 13.88
C LEU A 110 5.53 -1.73 13.11
N PHE A 111 4.83 -0.85 12.40
CA PHE A 111 5.44 0.27 11.69
C PHE A 111 6.02 1.29 12.67
N LYS A 112 7.32 1.60 12.53
CA LYS A 112 7.96 2.70 13.25
C LYS A 112 7.97 3.96 12.37
N PRO A 113 7.21 5.01 12.73
CA PRO A 113 7.30 6.27 12.01
C PRO A 113 8.73 6.84 12.14
N GLY A 114 9.37 7.12 11.00
CA GLY A 114 10.75 7.59 10.93
C GLY A 114 11.78 6.54 10.52
N SER A 115 11.45 5.24 10.56
CA SER A 115 12.27 4.19 9.94
C SER A 115 11.83 4.00 8.48
N GLY A 116 11.95 5.05 7.65
CA GLY A 116 11.64 4.92 6.23
C GLY A 116 12.39 3.74 5.59
N CYS A 117 12.18 3.50 4.29
CA CYS A 117 13.21 2.82 3.49
C CYS A 117 14.48 3.69 3.48
N SER A 118 15.10 3.98 4.62
CA SER A 118 16.47 4.44 4.66
C SER A 118 17.26 3.27 4.11
N PRO A 119 18.03 3.45 3.02
CA PRO A 119 19.09 2.51 2.75
C PRO A 119 19.93 2.51 4.04
N THR A 120 19.92 1.41 4.78
CA THR A 120 21.04 1.18 5.69
C THR A 120 22.31 1.31 4.84
N PRO A 121 23.34 2.02 5.33
CA PRO A 121 24.57 2.25 4.57
C PRO A 121 25.18 0.95 4.04
#